data_AF-A0A9D3Z060-F1
#
_entry.id   AF-A0A9D3Z060-F1
#
_cell.length_a   1.000
_cell.length_b   1.000
_cell.length_c   1.000
_cell.angle_alpha   90.00
_cell.angle_beta   90.00
_cell.angle_gamma   90.00
#
_symmetry.space_group_name_H-M   'P 1'
#
loop_
_entity.id
_entity.type
_entity.pdbx_description
1 polymer ?
#
loop_
_entity_poly.entity_id
_entity_poly.type
_entity_poly.pdbx_seq_one_letter_code
_entity_poly.pdbx_strand_id
1 'polypeptide(L)'
;MQALVVFISAIVVCYGATTHRPHSTHAHTGHHTTQPHEPGEFETISFQFSFQTGHLLVKVHPDKNTLNCYIATLSDAEHAQIHTDAGMRAVELRLLAALSTATMVTDKTTLDQHDVQACGAHTTKTPSFYTIMA
;
A
#
# COMPACT_ATOMS: atom_id res chain seq x y z
N MET A 1 23.92 48.95 -21.50
CA MET A 1 22.50 49.21 -21.81
C MET A 1 21.73 47.93 -21.51
N GLN A 2 21.04 47.87 -20.37
CA GLN A 2 20.23 46.72 -19.93
C GLN A 2 18.76 47.03 -20.21
N ALA A 3 18.06 46.13 -20.89
CA ALA A 3 16.61 46.21 -21.08
C ALA A 3 15.94 45.14 -20.21
N LEU A 4 15.25 45.60 -19.17
CA LEU A 4 14.42 44.81 -18.26
C LEU A 4 13.05 44.63 -18.93
N VAL A 5 12.70 43.40 -19.29
CA VAL A 5 11.37 43.06 -19.83
C VAL A 5 10.50 42.55 -18.67
N VAL A 6 9.51 43.36 -18.27
CA VAL A 6 8.53 43.03 -17.23
C VAL A 6 7.33 42.38 -17.90
N PHE A 7 7.10 41.09 -17.63
CA PHE A 7 5.89 40.38 -18.04
C PHE A 7 4.81 40.54 -16.96
N ILE A 8 3.76 41.29 -17.27
CA ILE A 8 2.55 41.40 -16.45
C ILE A 8 1.61 40.26 -16.86
N SER A 9 1.46 39.25 -16.01
CA SER A 9 0.48 38.18 -16.21
C SER A 9 -0.86 38.60 -15.61
N ALA A 10 -1.87 38.76 -16.46
CA ALA A 10 -3.24 39.10 -16.06
C ALA A 10 -3.90 37.91 -15.34
N ILE A 11 -4.41 38.15 -14.14
CA ILE A 11 -5.20 37.20 -13.36
C ILE A 11 -6.65 37.28 -13.86
N VAL A 12 -7.09 36.24 -14.57
CA VAL A 12 -8.50 36.06 -14.92
C VAL A 12 -9.23 35.47 -13.71
N VAL A 13 -10.02 36.29 -13.03
CA VAL A 13 -10.90 35.87 -11.93
C VAL A 13 -12.22 35.39 -12.54
N CYS A 14 -12.43 34.07 -12.55
CA CYS A 14 -13.73 33.49 -12.90
C CYS A 14 -14.68 33.57 -11.69
N TYR A 15 -15.66 34.47 -11.75
CA TYR A 15 -16.79 34.47 -10.82
C TYR A 15 -17.76 33.33 -11.16
N GLY A 16 -17.72 32.25 -10.39
CA GLY A 16 -18.73 31.18 -10.47
C GLY A 16 -20.03 31.62 -9.80
N ALA A 17 -21.07 31.85 -10.59
CA ALA A 17 -22.43 32.04 -10.07
C ALA A 17 -22.96 30.69 -9.55
N THR A 18 -23.01 30.50 -8.24
CA THR A 18 -23.61 29.32 -7.60
C THR A 18 -25.14 29.46 -7.61
N THR A 19 -25.81 28.69 -8.47
CA THR A 19 -27.27 28.54 -8.44
C THR A 19 -27.65 27.57 -7.32
N HIS A 20 -28.25 28.08 -6.24
CA HIS A 20 -28.82 27.23 -5.19
C HIS A 20 -30.10 26.56 -5.70
N ARG A 21 -30.05 25.25 -5.91
CA ARG A 21 -31.26 24.43 -6.12
C ARG A 21 -31.95 24.21 -4.76
N PRO A 22 -33.27 24.42 -4.65
CA PRO A 22 -34.00 24.04 -3.45
C PRO A 22 -34.05 22.51 -3.35
N HIS A 23 -33.52 21.98 -2.24
CA HIS A 23 -33.64 20.57 -1.91
C HIS A 23 -35.07 20.27 -1.45
N SER A 24 -35.82 19.51 -2.24
CA SER A 24 -37.06 18.87 -1.78
C SER A 24 -36.70 17.78 -0.78
N THR A 25 -37.07 17.97 0.48
CA THR A 25 -36.96 16.94 1.52
C THR A 25 -38.17 16.01 1.42
N HIS A 26 -38.00 14.87 0.76
CA HIS A 26 -38.97 13.78 0.84
C HIS A 26 -38.80 13.06 2.18
N ALA A 27 -39.78 13.20 3.06
CA ALA A 27 -39.87 12.42 4.29
C ALA A 27 -40.29 10.99 3.96
N HIS A 28 -39.33 10.07 3.90
CA HIS A 28 -39.60 8.64 3.84
C HIS A 28 -39.81 8.12 5.27
N THR A 29 -41.04 7.78 5.64
CA THR A 29 -41.33 6.91 6.79
C THR A 29 -40.97 5.47 6.42
N GLY A 30 -39.67 5.20 6.32
CA GLY A 30 -39.13 3.86 6.13
C GLY A 30 -39.12 3.09 7.45
N HIS A 31 -39.94 2.04 7.54
CA HIS A 31 -39.75 0.99 8.55
C HIS A 31 -38.40 0.32 8.26
N HIS A 32 -37.35 0.65 9.02
CA HIS A 32 -36.07 -0.02 8.92
C HIS A 32 -36.21 -1.42 9.53
N THR A 33 -36.46 -2.43 8.71
CA THR A 33 -36.12 -3.80 9.08
C THR A 33 -34.60 -3.86 9.13
N THR A 34 -34.01 -3.80 10.33
CA THR A 34 -32.58 -4.06 10.53
C THR A 34 -32.31 -5.53 10.21
N GLN A 35 -32.04 -5.82 8.94
CA GLN A 35 -31.35 -7.06 8.61
C GLN A 35 -29.98 -7.03 9.30
N PRO A 36 -29.54 -8.13 9.93
CA PRO A 36 -28.19 -8.23 10.45
C PRO A 36 -27.20 -8.00 9.30
N HIS A 37 -26.30 -7.03 9.45
CA HIS A 37 -25.19 -6.85 8.50
C HIS A 37 -24.21 -8.01 8.64
N GLU A 38 -23.74 -8.56 7.52
CA GLU A 38 -22.63 -9.50 7.54
C GLU A 38 -21.36 -8.81 8.10
N PRO A 39 -20.55 -9.52 8.90
CA PRO A 39 -19.27 -8.98 9.34
C PRO A 39 -18.39 -8.61 8.14
N GLY A 40 -17.75 -7.45 8.19
CA GLY A 40 -16.77 -7.08 7.18
C GLY A 40 -15.48 -7.88 7.36
N GLU A 41 -15.09 -8.64 6.35
CA GLU A 41 -13.78 -9.28 6.27
C GLU A 41 -12.75 -8.27 5.73
N PHE A 42 -11.57 -8.24 6.36
CA PHE A 42 -10.49 -7.32 5.99
C PHE A 42 -9.21 -8.11 5.80
N GLU A 43 -8.77 -8.22 4.55
CA GLU A 43 -7.44 -8.68 4.21
C GLU A 43 -6.74 -7.61 3.38
N THR A 44 -5.48 -7.34 3.66
CA THR A 44 -4.67 -6.42 2.86
C THR A 44 -3.30 -7.02 2.63
N ILE A 45 -2.89 -7.05 1.36
CA ILE A 45 -1.57 -7.46 0.94
C ILE A 45 -0.90 -6.28 0.25
N SER A 46 0.32 -5.96 0.64
CA SER A 46 1.13 -4.92 -0.01
C SER A 46 2.54 -5.41 -0.29
N PHE A 47 3.10 -4.94 -1.39
CA PHE A 47 4.47 -5.25 -1.81
C PHE A 47 5.32 -3.99 -1.72
N GLN A 48 6.52 -4.12 -1.19
CA GLN A 48 7.47 -3.02 -1.08
C GLN A 48 8.89 -3.51 -1.39
N PHE A 49 9.47 -2.99 -2.47
CA PHE A 49 10.88 -3.22 -2.75
C PHE A 49 11.75 -2.36 -1.83
N SER A 50 12.73 -2.98 -1.18
CA SER A 50 13.74 -2.32 -0.34
C SER A 50 15.02 -2.13 -1.16
N PHE A 51 15.32 -0.90 -1.56
CA PHE A 51 16.52 -0.62 -2.37
C PHE A 51 17.81 -0.78 -1.57
N GLN A 52 17.75 -0.72 -0.24
CA GLN A 52 18.90 -0.89 0.65
C GLN A 52 19.36 -2.35 0.71
N THR A 53 18.41 -3.29 0.81
CA THR A 53 18.68 -4.71 1.00
C THR A 53 18.48 -5.53 -0.29
N GLY A 54 17.82 -4.95 -1.29
CA GLY A 54 17.40 -5.66 -2.49
C GLY A 54 16.26 -6.66 -2.23
N HIS A 55 15.67 -6.67 -1.04
CA HIS A 55 14.56 -7.58 -0.75
C HIS A 55 13.23 -7.03 -1.24
N LEU A 56 12.31 -7.92 -1.59
CA LEU A 56 10.91 -7.58 -1.77
C LEU A 56 10.14 -8.00 -0.53
N LEU A 57 9.52 -7.02 0.13
CA LEU A 57 8.74 -7.23 1.34
C LEU A 57 7.28 -7.42 0.97
N VAL A 58 6.69 -8.54 1.38
CA VAL A 58 5.24 -8.79 1.28
C VAL A 58 4.64 -8.62 2.66
N LYS A 59 3.74 -7.66 2.84
CA LYS A 59 3.05 -7.41 4.10
C LYS A 59 1.61 -7.89 3.97
N VAL A 60 1.22 -8.84 4.81
CA VAL A 60 -0.12 -9.41 4.86
C VAL A 60 -0.76 -9.06 6.19
N HIS A 61 -1.92 -8.43 6.13
CA HIS A 61 -2.79 -8.17 7.27
C HIS A 61 -3.99 -9.12 7.20
N PRO A 62 -3.91 -10.31 7.84
CA PRO A 62 -5.04 -11.23 7.86
C PRO A 62 -6.19 -10.72 8.75
N ASP A 63 -5.88 -9.79 9.66
CA ASP A 63 -6.86 -9.13 10.50
C ASP A 63 -6.38 -7.72 10.93
N LYS A 64 -7.23 -7.03 11.71
CA LYS A 64 -7.00 -5.66 12.19
C LYS A 64 -5.85 -5.50 13.19
N ASN A 65 -5.30 -6.58 13.75
CA ASN A 65 -4.27 -6.59 14.79
C ASN A 65 -3.00 -7.36 14.38
N THR A 66 -3.08 -8.17 13.33
CA THR A 66 -1.96 -8.99 12.85
C THR A 66 -1.27 -8.35 11.65
N LEU A 67 0.05 -8.48 11.61
CA LEU A 67 0.88 -8.20 10.45
C LEU A 67 1.87 -9.34 10.28
N ASN A 68 1.81 -10.01 9.14
CA ASN A 68 2.85 -10.92 8.68
C ASN A 68 3.71 -10.18 7.67
N CYS A 69 5.02 -10.14 7.88
CA CYS A 69 5.96 -9.58 6.94
C CYS A 69 6.85 -10.68 6.38
N TYR A 70 6.75 -10.91 5.08
CA TYR A 70 7.56 -11.88 4.35
C TYR A 70 8.69 -11.14 3.64
N ILE A 71 9.91 -11.51 3.92
CA ILE A 71 11.13 -10.94 3.35
C ILE A 71 11.59 -11.91 2.27
N ALA A 72 11.44 -11.51 1.01
CA ALA A 72 11.85 -12.33 -0.13
C ALA A 72 13.17 -11.83 -0.69
N THR A 73 14.12 -12.75 -0.80
CA THR A 73 15.31 -12.52 -1.62
C THR A 73 14.90 -12.67 -3.09
N LEU A 74 15.34 -11.72 -3.91
CA LEU A 74 15.12 -11.75 -5.34
C LEU A 74 16.38 -12.24 -6.04
N SER A 75 16.23 -12.97 -7.14
CA SER A 75 17.35 -13.28 -8.03
C SER A 75 17.78 -12.04 -8.83
N ASP A 76 18.99 -12.06 -9.39
CA ASP A 76 19.51 -10.96 -10.23
C ASP A 76 18.59 -10.64 -11.42
N ALA A 77 17.98 -11.67 -12.01
CA ALA A 77 17.04 -11.52 -13.11
C ALA A 77 15.76 -10.79 -12.67
N GLU A 78 15.27 -11.09 -11.47
CA GLU A 78 14.08 -10.44 -10.91
C GLU A 78 14.37 -9.00 -10.48
N HIS A 79 15.55 -8.73 -9.93
CA HIS A 79 16.03 -7.37 -9.68
C HIS A 79 15.98 -6.52 -10.94
N ALA A 80 16.47 -7.04 -12.06
CA ALA A 80 16.44 -6.30 -13.31
C ALA A 80 15.00 -6.03 -13.80
N GLN A 81 14.07 -6.93 -13.50
CA GLN A 81 12.69 -6.88 -14.00
C GLN A 81 11.75 -6.03 -13.13
N ILE A 82 12.05 -5.85 -11.84
CA ILE A 82 11.15 -5.19 -10.88
C ILE A 82 10.87 -3.71 -11.20
N HIS A 83 11.70 -3.10 -12.04
CA HIS A 83 11.55 -1.71 -12.50
C HIS A 83 10.58 -1.54 -13.68
N THR A 84 9.85 -2.59 -14.04
CA THR A 84 8.80 -2.57 -15.06
C THR A 84 7.50 -3.10 -14.47
N ASP A 85 6.35 -2.60 -14.91
CA ASP A 85 5.05 -3.06 -14.41
C ASP A 85 4.85 -4.57 -14.63
N ALA A 86 5.25 -5.07 -15.80
CA ALA A 86 5.15 -6.49 -16.14
C ALA A 86 6.07 -7.35 -15.27
N GLY A 87 7.31 -6.91 -15.06
CA GLY A 87 8.28 -7.63 -14.23
C GLY A 87 7.91 -7.59 -12.75
N MET A 88 7.51 -6.44 -12.21
CA MET A 88 7.00 -6.33 -10.84
C MET A 88 5.83 -7.29 -10.62
N ARG A 89 4.83 -7.26 -11.51
CA ARG A 89 3.67 -8.15 -11.42
C ARG A 89 4.06 -9.63 -11.48
N ALA A 90 5.03 -10.01 -12.32
CA ALA A 90 5.49 -11.38 -12.41
C ALA A 90 6.16 -11.85 -11.09
N VAL A 91 6.99 -11.00 -10.49
CA VAL A 91 7.64 -11.26 -9.21
C VAL A 91 6.60 -11.35 -8.08
N GLU A 92 5.65 -10.41 -8.00
CA GLU A 92 4.56 -10.43 -7.00
C GLU A 92 3.76 -11.73 -7.05
N LEU A 93 3.33 -12.16 -8.25
CA LEU A 93 2.57 -13.40 -8.43
C LEU A 93 3.37 -14.64 -8.01
N ARG A 94 4.66 -14.68 -8.35
CA ARG A 94 5.54 -15.77 -7.90
C ARG A 94 5.63 -15.80 -6.38
N LEU A 95 5.84 -14.64 -5.74
CA LEU A 95 5.96 -14.57 -4.29
C LEU A 95 4.66 -14.94 -3.57
N LEU A 96 3.50 -14.56 -4.12
CA LEU A 96 2.20 -15.00 -3.61
C LEU A 96 2.09 -16.52 -3.59
N ALA A 97 2.51 -17.18 -4.68
CA ALA A 97 2.53 -18.64 -4.73
C ALA A 97 3.51 -19.27 -3.71
N ALA A 98 4.62 -18.57 -3.42
CA ALA A 98 5.66 -19.02 -2.48
C ALA A 98 5.37 -18.69 -1.01
N LEU A 99 4.30 -17.96 -0.67
CA LEU A 99 3.96 -17.65 0.73
C LEU A 99 3.82 -18.92 1.60
N SER A 100 3.31 -20.00 1.00
CA SER A 100 3.12 -21.29 1.67
C SER A 100 4.43 -22.00 2.04
N THR A 101 5.54 -21.66 1.38
CA THR A 101 6.87 -22.22 1.64
C THR A 101 7.73 -21.32 2.53
N ALA A 102 7.18 -20.20 3.00
CA ALA A 102 7.91 -19.24 3.80
C ALA A 102 8.27 -19.83 5.17
N THR A 103 9.48 -19.55 5.65
CA THR A 103 9.95 -20.01 6.96
C THR A 103 9.83 -18.89 7.98
N MET A 104 9.23 -19.16 9.14
CA MET A 104 9.14 -18.19 10.22
C MET A 104 10.52 -17.87 10.79
N VAL A 105 10.81 -16.59 10.98
CA VAL A 105 12.03 -16.10 11.61
C VAL A 105 11.76 -15.86 13.09
N THR A 106 12.36 -16.70 13.93
CA THR A 106 12.21 -16.63 15.40
C THR A 106 13.21 -15.66 16.04
N ASP A 107 14.40 -15.51 15.45
CA ASP A 107 15.42 -14.56 15.89
C ASP A 107 15.51 -13.37 14.93
N LYS A 108 14.94 -12.24 15.35
CA LYS A 108 14.93 -10.99 14.56
C LYS A 108 16.30 -10.39 14.34
N THR A 109 17.32 -10.77 15.13
CA THR A 109 18.68 -10.23 14.97
C THR A 109 19.36 -10.73 13.69
N THR A 110 18.80 -11.78 13.08
CA THR A 110 19.24 -12.31 11.78
C THR A 110 18.71 -11.50 10.59
N LEU A 111 17.78 -10.57 10.82
CA LEU A 111 17.18 -9.75 9.78
C LEU A 111 17.90 -8.42 9.64
N ASP A 112 17.92 -7.90 8.42
CA ASP A 112 18.38 -6.54 8.19
C ASP A 112 17.46 -5.53 8.87
N GLN A 113 18.05 -4.55 9.55
CA GLN A 113 17.30 -3.56 10.31
C GLN A 113 16.40 -2.70 9.41
N HIS A 114 16.79 -2.44 8.15
CA HIS A 114 15.97 -1.70 7.20
C HIS A 114 14.69 -2.47 6.84
N ASP A 115 14.77 -3.79 6.70
CA ASP A 115 13.60 -4.61 6.40
C ASP A 115 12.66 -4.68 7.62
N VAL A 116 13.21 -4.85 8.82
CA VAL A 116 12.44 -4.82 10.08
C VAL A 116 11.71 -3.49 10.24
N GLN A 117 12.40 -2.38 9.98
CA GLN A 117 11.80 -1.05 9.99
C GLN A 117 10.74 -0.90 8.92
N ALA A 118 11.00 -1.29 7.67
CA ALA A 118 10.03 -1.17 6.59
C ALA A 118 8.75 -1.98 6.88
N CYS A 119 8.87 -3.16 7.48
CA CYS A 119 7.73 -3.94 7.96
C CYS A 119 6.96 -3.22 9.09
N GLY A 120 7.65 -2.51 9.99
CA GLY A 120 7.08 -2.03 11.26
C GLY A 120 6.89 -0.51 11.44
N ALA A 121 7.42 0.34 10.54
CA ALA A 121 7.72 1.75 10.83
C ALA A 121 6.50 2.60 11.24
N HIS A 122 5.28 2.16 10.93
CA HIS A 122 4.05 2.92 11.17
C HIS A 122 2.90 2.07 11.69
N THR A 123 3.19 0.90 12.28
CA THR A 123 2.15 0.01 12.80
C THR A 123 2.22 -0.12 14.31
N THR A 124 1.06 -0.14 14.96
CA THR A 124 0.91 -0.52 16.37
C THR A 124 0.90 -2.04 16.57
N LYS A 125 0.90 -2.80 15.47
CA LYS A 125 0.88 -4.27 15.46
C LYS A 125 2.29 -4.81 15.60
N THR A 126 2.45 -5.92 16.32
CA THR A 126 3.74 -6.64 16.34
C THR A 126 3.85 -7.49 15.08
N PRO A 127 4.84 -7.27 14.20
CA PRO A 127 5.00 -8.08 13.01
C PRO A 127 5.57 -9.47 13.36
N SER A 128 4.98 -10.50 12.76
CA SER A 128 5.63 -11.81 12.59
C SER A 128 6.44 -11.80 11.29
N PHE A 129 7.66 -12.30 11.34
CA PHE A 129 8.59 -12.26 10.20
C PHE A 129 8.75 -13.64 9.59
N TYR A 130 8.82 -13.66 8.27
CA TYR A 130 9.05 -14.87 7.49
C TYR A 130 10.06 -14.58 6.39
N THR A 131 10.81 -15.59 5.96
CA THR A 131 11.70 -15.50 4.80
C THR A 131 11.23 -16.40 3.67
N ILE A 132 11.39 -15.92 2.45
CA ILE A 132 11.15 -16.66 1.21
C ILE A 132 12.46 -16.67 0.44
N MET A 133 13.02 -17.87 0.26
CA MET A 133 14.20 -18.07 -0.57
C MET A 133 13.77 -18.23 -2.02
N ALA A 134 14.49 -17.59 -2.95
CA ALA A 134 14.31 -17.76 -4.39
C ALA A 134 14.73 -19.15 -4.86
#